data_AF-A0A7G8EU99-F1
#
_entry.id   AF-A0A7G8EU99-F1
#
_cell.length_a   1.000
_cell.length_b   1.000
_cell.length_c   1.000
_cell.angle_alpha   90.00
_cell.angle_beta   90.00
_cell.angle_gamma   90.00
#
_symmetry.space_group_name_H-M   'P 1'
#
loop_
_entity.id
_entity.type
_entity.pdbx_description
1 polymer ?
#
loop_
_entity_poly.entity_id
_entity_poly.type
_entity_poly.pdbx_seq_one_letter_code
_entity_poly.pdbx_strand_id
1 'polypeptide(L)' 'MDQQERDNWQRVLDSLEAAGDTESAFYVRARAICNGDPDPMLEWEAKS' A
#
# COMPACT_ATOMS: atom_id res chain seq x y z
N MET A 1 11.28 -0.53 4.58
CA MET A 1 10.23 0.45 4.92
C MET A 1 10.26 0.70 6.42
N ASP A 2 10.35 1.95 6.84
CA ASP A 2 10.36 2.34 8.26
C ASP A 2 8.94 2.48 8.85
N GLN A 3 8.84 2.88 10.13
CA GLN A 3 7.54 3.04 10.79
C GLN A 3 6.75 4.23 10.23
N GLN A 4 7.43 5.33 9.89
CA GLN A 4 6.78 6.53 9.36
C GLN A 4 6.16 6.24 7.99
N GLU A 5 6.86 5.49 7.14
CA GLU A 5 6.36 5.04 5.85
C GLU A 5 5.15 4.11 6.01
N ARG A 6 5.19 3.15 6.95
CA ARG A 6 4.04 2.29 7.25
C ARG A 6 2.82 3.08 7.72
N ASP A 7 3.02 4.05 8.61
CA ASP A 7 1.93 4.90 9.11
C ASP A 7 1.33 5.74 7.97
N ASN A 8 2.13 6.17 7.00
CA ASN A 8 1.63 6.88 5.82
C ASN A 8 0.78 5.95 4.94
N TRP A 9 1.22 4.71 4.73
CA TRP A 9 0.44 3.70 3.99
C TRP A 9 -0.87 3.33 4.69
N GLN A 10 -0.90 3.31 6.02
CA GLN A 10 -2.14 3.12 6.77
C GLN A 10 -3.16 4.23 6.46
N ARG A 11 -2.73 5.51 6.43
CA ARG A 11 -3.64 6.62 6.09
C ARG A 11 -4.17 6.53 4.66
N VAL A 12 -3.35 6.05 3.73
CA VAL A 12 -3.76 5.79 2.34
C VAL A 12 -4.81 4.68 2.31
N LEU A 13 -4.55 3.55 2.98
CA LEU A 13 -5.50 2.44 3.08
C LEU A 13 -6.84 2.89 3.66
N ASP A 14 -6.82 3.61 4.79
CA ASP A 14 -8.04 4.12 5.45
C ASP A 14 -8.86 5.03 4.51
N SER A 15 -8.18 5.87 3.72
CA SER A 15 -8.84 6.78 2.77
C SER A 15 -9.47 6.02 1.60
N LEU A 16 -8.81 4.98 1.11
CA LEU A 16 -9.29 4.12 0.02
C LEU A 16 -10.48 3.27 0.47
N GLU A 17 -10.43 2.72 1.69
CA GLU A 17 -11.55 1.99 2.30
C GLU A 17 -12.76 2.89 2.50
N ALA A 18 -12.56 4.13 3.00
CA ALA A 18 -13.64 5.10 3.16
C ALA A 18 -14.26 5.52 1.82
N ALA A 19 -13.48 5.54 0.74
CA ALA A 19 -13.94 5.83 -0.61
C ALA A 19 -14.58 4.62 -1.33
N GLY A 20 -14.41 3.40 -0.79
CA GLY A 20 -14.80 2.15 -1.43
C GLY A 20 -13.90 1.75 -2.61
N ASP A 21 -12.72 2.37 -2.76
CA ASP A 21 -11.75 1.99 -3.80
C ASP A 21 -10.87 0.83 -3.30
N THR A 22 -11.43 -0.38 -3.35
CA THR A 22 -10.78 -1.60 -2.84
C THR A 22 -10.15 -2.47 -3.93
N GLU A 23 -10.00 -1.94 -5.15
CA GLU A 23 -9.48 -2.68 -6.31
C GLU A 23 -8.30 -1.98 -7.00
N SER A 24 -8.05 -0.70 -6.71
CA SER A 24 -6.91 0.01 -7.29
C SER A 24 -5.56 -0.60 -6.88
N ALA A 25 -4.56 -0.41 -7.74
CA ALA A 25 -3.19 -0.85 -7.44
C ALA A 25 -2.65 -0.21 -6.14
N PHE A 26 -3.08 1.01 -5.82
CA PHE A 26 -2.76 1.68 -4.55
C PHE A 26 -3.37 0.95 -3.36
N TYR A 27 -4.62 0.48 -3.46
CA TYR A 27 -5.26 -0.29 -2.40
C TYR A 27 -4.53 -1.60 -2.15
N VAL A 28 -4.26 -2.38 -3.21
CA VAL A 28 -3.56 -3.66 -3.10
C VAL A 28 -2.18 -3.47 -2.47
N ARG A 29 -1.44 -2.45 -2.90
CA ARG A 29 -0.13 -2.09 -2.35
C ARG A 29 -0.21 -1.68 -0.88
N ALA A 30 -1.10 -0.75 -0.54
CA ALA A 30 -1.28 -0.26 0.83
C ALA A 30 -1.65 -1.39 1.79
N ARG A 31 -2.58 -2.27 1.37
CA ARG A 31 -3.02 -3.41 2.18
C ARG A 31 -1.91 -4.42 2.44
N ALA A 32 -1.12 -4.77 1.43
CA ALA A 32 0.02 -5.68 1.59
C ALA A 32 1.03 -5.10 2.60
N ILE A 33 1.40 -3.85 2.39
CA ILE A 33 2.29 -3.10 3.27
C ILE A 33 1.80 -3.08 4.72
N CYS A 34 0.53 -2.74 4.95
CA CYS A 34 -0.06 -2.65 6.30
C CYS A 34 -0.17 -4.02 6.98
N ASN A 35 -0.31 -5.10 6.22
CA ASN A 35 -0.29 -6.47 6.74
C ASN A 35 1.13 -6.99 7.04
N GLY A 36 2.17 -6.22 6.70
CA GLY A 36 3.57 -6.63 6.82
C GLY A 36 4.05 -7.51 5.68
N ASP A 37 3.27 -7.64 4.61
CA ASP A 37 3.66 -8.32 3.39
C ASP A 37 4.64 -7.46 2.57
N PRO A 38 5.47 -8.07 1.71
CA PRO A 38 6.29 -7.34 0.76
C PRO A 38 5.43 -6.47 -0.16
N ASP A 39 5.96 -5.31 -0.54
CA ASP A 39 5.32 -4.45 -1.53
C ASP A 39 5.23 -5.18 -2.89
N PRO A 40 4.02 -5.48 -3.40
CA PRO A 40 3.83 -6.28 -4.60
C PRO A 40 4.29 -5.57 -5.88
N MET A 41 4.52 -4.26 -5.84
CA MET A 41 4.95 -3.45 -6.99
C MET A 41 6.45 -3.12 -6.96
N LEU A 42 7.15 -3.48 -5.88
CA LEU A 42 8.58 -3.15 -5.71
C LEU A 42 9.45 -3.79 -6.80
N GLU A 43 9.14 -5.02 -7.21
CA GLU A 43 9.89 -5.73 -8.26
C GLU A 43 9.70 -5.11 -9.65
N TRP A 44 8.56 -4.44 -9.89
CA TRP A 44 8.27 -3.78 -11.15
C TRP A 44 9.02 -2.45 -11.27
N GLU A 45 8.99 -1.64 -10.21
CA GLU A 45 9.70 -0.36 -10.12
C GLU A 45 11.22 -0.52 -10.23
N ALA A 46 11.77 -1.66 -9.78
CA ALA A 46 13.19 -1.96 -9.88
C ALA A 46 13.67 -2.31 -11.31
N LYS A 47 12.77 -2.57 -12.25
CA LYS A 47 13.07 -2.99 -13.64
C LYS A 47 12.73 -1.94 -14.70
N SER A 48 12.05 -0.86 -14.33
CA SER A 48 11.67 0.28 -15.19
C SER A 48 12.65 1.44 -15.05
#